data_AF-A0A6I2YW20-F1
#
_entry.id   AF-A0A6I2YW20-F1
#
_cell.length_a   1.000
_cell.length_b   1.000
_cell.length_c   1.000
_cell.angle_alpha   90.00
_cell.angle_beta   90.00
_cell.angle_gamma   90.00
#
_symmetry.space_group_name_H-M   'P 1'
#
loop_
_entity.id
_entity.type
_entity.pdbx_description
1 polymer ?
#
loop_
_entity_poly.entity_id
_entity_poly.type
_entity_poly.pdbx_seq_one_letter_code
_entity_poly.pdbx_strand_id
1 'polypeptide(L)'
;MTAIERAGDKTFVYEQLHGGVGDITVQRYFEGLHPWQMDVEIWELPVGGTEGSHRHDDSEPDYGAMAELYLVIEGSGLMTLDGNSVEL
;
A
#
# COMPACT_ATOMS: atom_id res chain seq x y z
N MET A 1 12.11 15.37 -17.52
CA MET A 1 12.21 14.16 -18.36
C MET A 1 10.86 13.48 -18.29
N THR A 2 10.27 13.08 -19.41
CA THR A 2 9.01 12.33 -19.38
C THR A 2 9.34 10.87 -19.11
N ALA A 3 8.87 10.33 -17.99
CA ALA A 3 8.96 8.91 -17.67
C ALA A 3 7.64 8.22 -18.04
N ILE A 4 7.73 7.05 -18.66
CA ILE A 4 6.59 6.16 -18.89
C ILE A 4 6.87 4.91 -18.06
N GLU A 5 6.10 4.73 -16.99
CA GLU A 5 6.07 3.48 -16.23
C GLU A 5 4.96 2.59 -16.80
N ARG A 6 5.28 1.33 -17.08
CA ARG A 6 4.28 0.36 -17.56
C ARG A 6 3.86 -0.54 -16.40
N ALA A 7 2.58 -0.88 -16.37
CA ALA A 7 2.06 -1.86 -15.41
C ALA A 7 2.85 -3.17 -15.52
N GLY A 8 3.30 -3.70 -14.38
CA GLY A 8 4.14 -4.89 -14.29
C GLY A 8 5.63 -4.61 -14.11
N ASP A 9 6.14 -3.47 -14.59
CA ASP A 9 7.59 -3.21 -14.61
C ASP A 9 8.19 -3.00 -13.21
N LYS A 10 7.36 -2.57 -12.25
CA LYS A 10 7.75 -2.25 -10.87
C LYS A 10 6.83 -2.95 -9.88
N THR A 11 6.49 -4.19 -10.20
CA THR A 11 5.71 -5.05 -9.32
C THR A 11 6.64 -5.79 -8.36
N PHE A 12 6.25 -5.84 -7.08
CA PHE A 12 6.89 -6.63 -6.06
C PHE A 12 5.83 -7.20 -5.11
N VAL A 13 6.26 -8.07 -4.21
CA VAL A 13 5.38 -8.78 -3.28
C VAL A 13 5.83 -8.51 -1.85
N TYR A 14 4.88 -8.15 -1.00
CA TYR A 14 5.06 -8.22 0.44
C TYR A 14 4.54 -9.55 0.97
N GLU A 15 5.43 -10.30 1.63
CA GLU A 15 5.07 -11.54 2.31
C GLU A 15 4.57 -11.22 3.72
N GLN A 16 3.29 -11.53 4.02
CA GLN A 16 2.70 -11.37 5.36
C GLN A 16 2.95 -9.99 5.98
N LEU A 17 2.69 -8.93 5.20
CA LEU A 17 3.01 -7.54 5.56
C LEU A 17 2.46 -7.15 6.94
N HIS A 18 3.33 -6.60 7.79
CA HIS A 18 3.02 -6.21 9.17
C HIS A 18 2.42 -7.34 10.03
N GLY A 19 2.70 -8.61 9.70
CA GLY A 19 2.13 -9.77 10.38
C GLY A 19 0.71 -10.11 9.93
N GLY A 20 0.28 -9.56 8.79
CA GLY A 20 -0.97 -9.91 8.13
C GLY A 20 -0.97 -11.30 7.50
N VAL A 21 -2.01 -11.62 6.75
CA VAL A 21 -2.23 -12.94 6.15
C VAL A 21 -2.11 -12.85 4.63
N GLY A 22 -1.39 -13.81 4.04
CA GLY A 22 -1.22 -13.89 2.59
C GLY A 22 -0.18 -12.91 2.05
N ASP A 23 0.07 -13.03 0.75
CA ASP A 23 1.05 -12.24 0.03
C ASP A 23 0.33 -11.13 -0.74
N ILE A 24 0.79 -9.90 -0.60
CA ILE A 24 0.20 -8.72 -1.24
C ILE A 24 1.07 -8.32 -2.42
N THR A 25 0.46 -8.18 -3.59
CA THR A 25 1.17 -7.71 -4.78
C THR A 25 1.01 -6.19 -4.89
N VAL A 26 2.13 -5.50 -5.09
CA VAL A 26 2.17 -4.04 -5.19
C VAL A 26 2.88 -3.64 -6.48
N GLN A 27 2.25 -2.76 -7.25
CA GLN A 27 2.88 -2.08 -8.38
C GLN A 27 3.11 -0.62 -8.00
N ARG A 28 4.37 -0.20 -7.92
CA ARG A 28 4.75 1.18 -7.62
C ARG A 28 4.96 1.99 -8.90
N TYR A 29 4.51 3.24 -8.90
CA TYR A 29 4.65 4.15 -10.03
C TYR A 29 5.50 5.36 -9.65
N PHE A 30 6.40 5.73 -10.55
CA PHE A 30 7.19 6.96 -10.51
C PHE A 30 8.16 7.12 -9.33
N GLU A 31 8.49 6.02 -8.64
CA GLU A 31 9.42 6.01 -7.50
C GLU A 31 10.70 6.80 -7.78
N GLY A 32 10.90 7.89 -7.04
CA GLY A 32 12.06 8.77 -7.18
C GLY A 32 12.20 9.49 -8.55
N LEU A 33 11.24 9.33 -9.47
CA LEU A 33 11.24 9.97 -10.78
C LEU A 33 10.62 11.38 -10.76
N HIS A 34 9.83 11.67 -9.73
CA HIS A 34 9.24 12.97 -9.48
C HIS A 34 9.62 13.51 -8.09
N PRO A 35 9.64 14.83 -7.89
CA PRO A 35 9.92 15.45 -6.59
C PRO A 35 8.72 15.36 -5.63
N TRP A 36 7.84 14.37 -5.82
CA TRP A 36 6.67 14.19 -4.98
C TRP A 36 7.09 13.59 -3.64
N GLN A 37 6.38 13.98 -2.59
CA GLN A 37 6.57 13.45 -1.23
C GLN A 37 5.57 12.32 -0.95
N MET A 38 5.25 11.54 -1.97
CA MET A 38 4.31 10.43 -1.91
C MET A 38 4.67 9.40 -2.96
N ASP A 39 4.37 8.14 -2.66
CA ASP A 39 4.32 7.08 -3.65
C ASP A 39 2.91 6.92 -4.20
N VAL A 40 2.83 6.44 -5.44
CA VAL A 40 1.57 6.09 -6.09
C VAL A 40 1.63 4.61 -6.42
N GLU A 41 0.70 3.84 -5.85
CA GLU A 41 0.77 2.39 -5.90
C GLU A 41 -0.60 1.76 -6.20
N ILE A 42 -0.58 0.60 -6.84
CA ILE A 42 -1.74 -0.27 -6.99
C ILE A 42 -1.47 -1.55 -6.20
N TRP A 43 -2.38 -1.85 -5.29
CA TRP A 43 -2.27 -2.96 -4.35
C TRP A 43 -3.33 -4.00 -4.68
N GLU A 44 -2.91 -5.26 -4.73
CA GLU A 44 -3.77 -6.42 -4.90
C GLU A 44 -3.65 -7.34 -3.68
N LEU A 45 -4.73 -7.42 -2.91
CA LEU A 45 -4.84 -8.32 -1.78
C LEU A 45 -5.59 -9.59 -2.23
N PRO A 46 -5.09 -10.79 -1.92
CA PRO A 46 -5.82 -12.02 -2.23
C PRO A 46 -7.08 -12.12 -1.36
N VAL A 47 -8.05 -12.94 -1.78
CA VAL A 47 -9.25 -13.22 -0.97
C VAL A 47 -8.85 -13.78 0.39
N GLY A 48 -9.27 -13.11 1.46
CA GLY A 48 -8.90 -13.45 2.84
C GLY A 48 -7.50 -12.97 3.26
N GLY A 49 -6.76 -12.30 2.36
CA GLY A 49 -5.50 -11.65 2.67
C GLY A 49 -5.71 -10.34 3.41
N THR A 50 -4.75 -10.00 4.27
CA THR A 50 -4.80 -8.79 5.08
C THR A 50 -3.40 -8.21 5.25
N GLU A 51 -3.30 -6.90 5.34
CA GLU A 51 -2.17 -6.25 5.99
C GLU A 51 -2.37 -6.28 7.50
N GLY A 52 -1.28 -6.37 8.27
CA GLY A 52 -1.32 -6.28 9.72
C GLY A 52 -1.51 -4.86 10.25
N SER A 53 -1.98 -4.76 11.49
CA SER A 53 -2.15 -3.46 12.15
C SER A 53 -0.80 -2.80 12.40
N HIS A 54 -0.64 -1.56 11.92
CA HIS A 54 0.59 -0.78 12.05
C HIS A 54 0.27 0.72 12.18
N ARG A 55 1.31 1.54 12.31
CA ARG A 55 1.22 3.01 12.41
C ARG A 55 2.36 3.66 11.66
N HIS A 56 2.08 4.82 11.07
CA HIS A 56 3.09 5.73 10.56
C HIS A 56 3.23 6.91 11.52
N ASP A 57 4.35 6.93 12.25
CA ASP A 57 4.72 8.03 13.14
C ASP A 57 6.21 8.35 12.96
N ASP A 58 6.72 9.33 13.72
CA ASP A 58 8.11 9.79 13.61
C ASP A 58 9.16 8.70 13.95
N SER A 59 8.74 7.53 14.45
CA SER A 59 9.61 6.38 14.70
C SER A 59 9.74 5.42 13.51
N GLU A 60 8.92 5.60 12.46
CA GLU A 60 8.96 4.79 11.25
C GLU A 60 10.23 5.14 10.44
N PRO A 61 11.07 4.14 10.09
CA PRO A 61 12.41 4.40 9.57
C PRO A 61 12.47 4.90 8.12
N ASP A 62 11.50 4.55 7.28
CA ASP A 62 11.60 4.75 5.84
C ASP A 62 10.92 6.05 5.37
N TYR A 63 9.69 6.28 5.82
CA TYR A 63 8.85 7.43 5.46
C TYR A 63 8.59 8.36 6.65
N GLY A 64 8.71 7.87 7.88
CA GLY A 64 8.38 8.60 9.10
C GLY A 64 6.87 8.84 9.22
N ALA A 65 6.48 9.96 9.85
CA ALA A 65 5.08 10.32 9.97
C ALA A 65 4.50 10.69 8.59
N MET A 66 3.64 9.81 8.07
CA MET A 66 2.93 10.01 6.82
C MET A 66 1.44 9.64 6.94
N ALA A 67 0.67 10.06 5.95
CA ALA A 67 -0.73 9.70 5.80
C ALA A 67 -0.89 8.87 4.53
N GLU A 68 -1.74 7.85 4.62
CA GLU A 68 -2.08 7.00 3.49
C GLU A 68 -3.49 7.33 3.01
N LEU A 69 -3.69 7.27 1.68
CA LEU A 69 -5.00 7.41 1.06
C LEU A 69 -5.30 6.16 0.26
N TYR A 70 -6.33 5.43 0.70
CA TYR A 70 -6.81 4.24 0.02
C TYR A 70 -7.99 4.56 -0.89
N LEU A 71 -7.91 4.10 -2.14
CA LEU A 71 -9.01 4.11 -3.09
C LEU A 71 -9.31 2.68 -3.52
N VAL A 72 -10.48 2.15 -3.18
CA VAL A 72 -10.93 0.86 -3.70
C VAL A 72 -11.35 1.02 -5.15
N ILE A 73 -10.60 0.37 -6.04
CA ILE A 73 -10.85 0.40 -7.48
C ILE A 73 -11.62 -0.83 -7.96
N GLU A 74 -11.48 -1.97 -7.26
CA GLU A 74 -12.16 -3.24 -7.55
C GLU A 74 -12.25 -4.08 -6.27
N GLY A 75 -13.30 -4.90 -6.17
CA GLY A 75 -13.52 -5.80 -5.03
C GLY A 75 -14.24 -5.13 -3.86
N SER A 76 -14.14 -5.74 -2.69
CA SER A 76 -14.70 -5.26 -1.43
C SER A 76 -13.83 -5.73 -0.28
N GLY A 77 -13.74 -4.93 0.79
CA GLY A 77 -12.89 -5.24 1.93
C GLY A 77 -13.47 -4.83 3.28
N LEU A 78 -12.72 -5.12 4.33
CA LEU A 78 -12.98 -4.62 5.68
C LEU A 78 -11.72 -3.96 6.20
N MET A 79 -11.79 -2.68 6.53
CA MET A 79 -10.70 -1.95 7.17
C MET A 79 -10.98 -1.80 8.65
N THR A 80 -9.96 -1.99 9.48
CA THR A 80 -10.04 -1.72 10.93
C THR A 80 -9.22 -0.50 11.28
N LEU A 81 -9.88 0.55 11.77
CA LEU A 81 -9.26 1.81 12.21
C LEU A 81 -9.66 2.09 13.66
N ASP A 82 -8.66 2.23 14.54
CA ASP A 82 -8.86 2.49 15.97
C ASP A 82 -9.87 1.56 16.64
N GLY A 83 -9.84 0.28 16.26
CA GLY A 83 -10.74 -0.77 16.77
C GLY A 83 -12.15 -0.76 16.16
N ASN A 84 -12.44 0.13 15.21
CA ASN A 84 -13.70 0.16 14.49
C ASN A 84 -13.52 -0.45 13.10
N SER A 85 -14.50 -1.23 12.66
CA SER A 85 -14.50 -1.84 11.34
C SER A 85 -15.38 -1.06 10.36
N VAL A 86 -14.88 -0.85 9.14
CA VAL A 86 -15.55 -0.15 8.04
C VAL A 86 -15.48 -1.00 6.78
N GLU A 87 -16.61 -1.24 6.13
CA GLU A 87 -16.66 -1.90 4.82
C GLU A 87 -16.15 -0.94 3.74
N LEU A 88 -15.30 -1.45 2.83
CA LEU A 88 -14.70 -0.72 1.73
C LEU A 88 -15.23 -1.19 0.37
#